data_AF-A0A151I4I4-F1
#
_entry.id   AF-A0A151I4I4-F1
#
_cell.length_a   1.000
_cell.length_b   1.000
_cell.length_c   1.000
_cell.angle_alpha   90.00
_cell.angle_beta   90.00
_cell.angle_gamma   90.00
#
_symmetry.space_group_name_H-M   'P 1'
#
loop_
_entity.id
_entity.type
_entity.pdbx_description
1 polymer ?
#
loop_
_entity_poly.entity_id
_entity_poly.type
_entity_poly.pdbx_seq_one_letter_code
_entity_poly.pdbx_strand_id
1 'polypeptide(L)' 'MRKNVYIAHIFYKCLFPAKWEGAWFQSGVRQSILISKNELSTKGRCLHNEGDKYLLVDQ' A
#
# COMPACT_ATOMS: atom_id res chain seq x y z
N MET A 1 -17.41 22.27 24.73
CA MET A 1 -16.56 22.82 23.67
C MET A 1 -15.87 21.68 22.93
N ARG A 2 -15.79 21.79 21.59
CA ARG A 2 -14.99 21.01 20.62
C ARG A 2 -15.32 19.52 20.43
N LYS A 3 -16.36 19.28 19.63
CA LYS A 3 -16.51 18.09 18.77
C LYS A 3 -15.33 18.05 17.78
N ASN A 4 -14.27 17.28 18.06
CA ASN A 4 -13.24 16.97 17.04
C ASN A 4 -12.30 15.82 17.47
N VAL A 5 -12.88 14.69 17.87
CA VAL A 5 -12.11 13.45 18.17
C VAL A 5 -12.52 12.28 17.27
N TYR A 6 -13.69 12.34 16.64
CA TYR A 6 -14.23 11.22 15.83
C TYR A 6 -13.79 11.19 14.35
N ILE A 7 -12.97 12.12 13.88
CA ILE A 7 -12.52 12.16 12.46
C ILE A 7 -11.13 11.53 12.27
N ALA A 8 -10.32 11.39 13.33
CA ALA A 8 -8.97 10.79 13.22
C ALA A 8 -8.97 9.25 13.08
N HIS A 9 -10.12 8.59 13.22
CA HIS A 9 -10.30 7.14 13.15
C HIS A 9 -10.78 6.63 11.79
N ILE A 10 -10.78 7.47 10.74
CA ILE A 10 -11.10 7.05 9.38
C ILE A 10 -9.84 6.49 8.71
N PHE A 11 -9.64 5.18 8.91
CA PHE A 11 -8.73 4.26 8.20
C PHE A 11 -7.24 4.60 8.26
N TYR A 12 -6.47 3.82 9.03
CA TYR A 12 -5.08 3.50 8.69
C TYR A 12 -5.09 2.84 7.31
N LYS A 13 -5.11 3.65 6.24
CA LYS A 13 -4.99 3.13 4.89
C LYS A 13 -3.59 2.52 4.84
N CYS A 14 -3.50 1.19 4.74
CA CYS A 14 -2.23 0.60 4.34
C CYS A 14 -1.89 1.17 2.96
N LEU A 15 -0.88 2.02 2.91
CA LEU A 15 -0.39 2.67 1.71
C LEU A 15 1.11 2.36 1.60
N PHE A 16 1.56 2.09 0.39
CA PHE A 16 2.98 2.05 0.11
C PHE A 16 3.57 3.47 0.18
N PRO A 17 4.88 3.61 0.47
CA PRO A 17 5.55 4.90 0.43
C PRO A 17 5.36 5.59 -0.92
N ALA A 18 5.06 6.89 -0.92
CA ALA A 18 4.83 7.62 -2.17
C ALA A 18 6.02 7.56 -3.14
N LYS A 19 7.26 7.45 -2.63
CA LYS A 19 8.47 7.26 -3.44
C LYS A 19 8.53 5.92 -4.19
N TRP A 20 7.65 4.97 -3.85
CA TRP A 20 7.52 3.68 -4.54
C TRP A 20 6.48 3.73 -5.65
N GLU A 21 5.74 4.82 -5.86
CA GLU A 21 4.80 4.92 -6.98
C GLU A 21 5.50 4.73 -8.34
N GLY A 22 4.86 4.00 -9.24
CA GLY A 22 5.32 3.79 -10.61
C GLY A 22 5.71 2.35 -10.93
N ALA A 23 6.44 2.19 -12.04
CA ALA A 23 6.85 0.91 -12.58
C ALA A 23 8.24 0.51 -12.09
N TRP A 24 8.35 -0.68 -11.51
CA TRP A 24 9.56 -1.23 -10.94
C TRP A 24 9.99 -2.52 -11.63
N PHE A 25 11.30 -2.75 -11.63
CA PHE A 25 11.91 -4.00 -12.08
C PHE A 25 12.15 -4.92 -10.87
N GLN A 26 11.82 -6.21 -11.03
CA GLN A 26 12.24 -7.26 -10.11
C GLN A 26 12.96 -8.36 -10.90
N SER A 27 14.18 -8.67 -10.49
CA SER A 27 14.96 -9.77 -11.09
C SER A 27 14.15 -11.07 -11.12
N GLY A 28 14.08 -11.70 -12.29
CA GLY A 28 13.33 -12.94 -12.51
C GLY A 28 11.84 -12.76 -12.79
N VAL A 29 11.30 -11.54 -12.72
CA VAL A 29 9.92 -11.22 -13.14
C VAL A 29 9.96 -10.56 -14.51
N ARG A 30 9.29 -11.15 -15.50
CA ARG A 30 9.31 -10.64 -16.90
C ARG A 30 8.57 -9.32 -17.05
N GLN A 31 7.50 -9.12 -16.30
CA GLN A 31 6.65 -7.94 -16.34
C GLN A 31 7.07 -6.90 -15.31
N SER A 32 6.86 -5.62 -15.61
CA SER A 32 7.05 -4.55 -14.63
C SER A 32 6.06 -4.72 -13.48
N ILE A 33 6.53 -4.41 -12.27
CA ILE A 33 5.69 -4.33 -11.09
C ILE A 33 5.19 -2.90 -11.01
N LEU A 34 3.88 -2.70 -11.18
CA LEU A 34 3.27 -1.41 -10.94
C LEU A 34 2.90 -1.34 -9.45
N ILE A 35 3.42 -0.33 -8.77
CA ILE A 35 3.03 -0.02 -7.40
C ILE A 35 2.20 1.25 -7.48
N SER A 36 0.95 1.19 -7.00
CA SER A 36 0.11 2.37 -6.88
C SER A 36 -0.72 2.37 -5.61
N LYS A 37 -0.60 3.43 -4.80
CA LYS A 37 -1.25 3.61 -3.49
C LYS A 37 -1.10 2.39 -2.58
N ASN A 38 -2.05 1.46 -2.64
CA ASN A 38 -2.08 0.24 -1.85
C ASN A 38 -2.15 -1.04 -2.70
N GLU A 39 -1.85 -0.96 -3.98
CA GLU A 39 -1.84 -2.08 -4.91
C GLU A 39 -0.44 -2.31 -5.47
N LEU A 40 -0.07 -3.58 -5.56
CA LEU A 40 1.17 -4.06 -6.16
C LEU A 40 0.78 -5.10 -7.21
N SER A 41 0.99 -4.79 -8.49
CA SER A 41 0.36 -5.50 -9.61
C SER A 41 0.59 -7.01 -9.67
N THR A 42 1.66 -7.51 -9.03
CA THR A 42 2.03 -8.93 -9.02
C THR A 42 1.67 -9.66 -7.72
N LYS A 43 1.08 -8.96 -6.73
CA LYS A 43 0.78 -9.50 -5.39
C LYS A 43 -0.59 -9.08 -4.83
N GLY A 44 -1.23 -8.06 -5.39
CA GLY A 44 -2.55 -7.59 -5.01
C GLY A 44 -2.54 -6.38 -4.07
N ARG A 45 -3.53 -6.30 -3.18
CA ARG A 45 -3.82 -5.11 -2.37
C ARG A 45 -3.28 -5.25 -0.95
N CYS A 46 -2.78 -4.15 -0.38
CA CYS A 46 -2.37 -4.13 1.02
C CYS A 46 -3.56 -4.10 1.98
N LEU A 47 -3.52 -5.02 2.95
CA LEU A 47 -4.45 -5.12 4.07
C LEU A 47 -3.93 -4.43 5.32
N HIS A 48 -2.63 -4.58 5.61
CA HIS A 48 -2.02 -4.10 6.84
C HIS A 48 -0.52 -3.84 6.67
N ASN A 49 0.04 -2.93 7.47
CA ASN A 49 1.48 -2.68 7.50
C ASN A 49 1.98 -2.44 8.93
N GLU A 50 3.19 -2.90 9.21
CA GLU A 50 3.92 -2.65 10.44
C GLU A 50 5.35 -2.22 10.08
N GLY A 51 5.68 -0.94 10.32
CA GLY A 51 6.94 -0.36 9.88
C GLY A 51 7.13 -0.43 8.37
N ASP A 52 8.13 -1.21 7.92
CA ASP A 52 8.46 -1.43 6.51
C ASP A 52 7.90 -2.74 5.93
N LYS A 53 7.06 -3.45 6.69
CA LYS A 53 6.45 -4.73 6.29
C LYS A 53 5.00 -4.55 5.92
N TYR A 54 4.57 -5.24 4.86
CA TYR A 54 3.24 -5.11 4.27
C TYR A 54 2.62 -6.50 4.07
N LEU A 55 1.38 -6.67 4.54
CA LEU A 55 0.56 -7.84 4.30
C LEU A 55 -0.33 -7.59 3.08
N LEU A 56 -0.16 -8.40 2.04
CA LEU A 56 -0.89 -8.28 0.78
C LEU A 56 -1.86 -9.45 0.62
N VAL A 57 -3.00 -9.17 -0.01
CA VAL A 57 -3.95 -10.19 -0.45
C VAL A 57 -4.06 -10.13 -1.97
N ASP A 58 -4.02 -11.31 -2.59
CA ASP A 58 -4.27 -11.44 -4.02
C ASP A 58 -5.72 -11.03 -4.33
N GLN A 59 -5.94 -10.41 -5.49
CA GLN A 59 -7.30 -10.03 -5.94
C GLN A 59 -7.95 -11.17 -6.72
#